data_AF-A0A2G6TNY0-F1
#
_entry.id   AF-A0A2G6TNY0-F1
#
_cell.length_a   1.000
_cell.length_b   1.000
_cell.length_c   1.000
_cell.angle_alpha   90.00
_cell.angle_beta   90.00
_cell.angle_gamma   90.00
#
_symmetry.space_group_name_H-M   'P 1'
#
loop_
_entity.id
_entity.type
_entity.pdbx_description
1 polymer ?
#
loop_
_entity_poly.entity_id
_entity_poly.type
_entity_poly.pdbx_seq_one_letter_code
_entity_poly.pdbx_strand_id
1 'polypeptide(L)'
;MGVYTYVEVYKKDQSYIISENSVLGIFQVDHEGKDKFRLSNYSKSFYGGIRSLDMLKFVNLGYTYEVYEDYFKLFMFYALASGDYGETTTTVDGKVEGLLFEPVRVLRGIESLLQIIKYFESDALKELQEYNELENLEELKEILLKAIEEDSLIGCATA
;
A
#
# COMPACT_ATOMS: atom_id res chain seq x y z
N MET A 1 1.30 -1.64 21.96
CA MET A 1 2.39 -1.33 21.02
C MET A 1 1.74 -0.70 19.79
N GLY A 2 2.24 0.45 19.31
CA GLY A 2 1.70 1.09 18.12
C GLY A 2 2.01 0.28 16.87
N VAL A 3 1.11 0.26 15.89
CA VAL A 3 1.31 -0.40 14.59
C VAL A 3 1.97 0.62 13.67
N TYR A 4 3.12 0.27 13.08
CA TYR A 4 3.76 1.10 12.06
C TYR A 4 3.60 0.47 10.68
N THR A 5 3.14 1.28 9.72
CA THR A 5 3.21 0.91 8.30
C THR A 5 4.46 1.54 7.71
N TYR A 6 5.39 0.71 7.26
CA TYR A 6 6.61 1.16 6.61
C TYR A 6 6.43 1.03 5.10
N VAL A 7 6.52 2.15 4.38
CA VAL A 7 6.44 2.17 2.91
C VAL A 7 7.84 2.25 2.35
N GLU A 8 8.15 1.33 1.45
CA GLU A 8 9.44 1.21 0.79
C GLU A 8 9.29 1.48 -0.70
N VAL A 9 10.25 2.21 -1.27
CA VAL A 9 10.27 2.54 -2.70
C VAL A 9 11.48 1.87 -3.33
N TYR A 10 11.29 1.23 -4.47
CA TYR A 10 12.33 0.50 -5.20
C TYR A 10 12.32 0.95 -6.65
N LYS A 11 13.49 1.31 -7.19
CA LYS A 11 13.60 1.62 -8.61
C LYS A 11 13.24 0.39 -9.44
N LYS A 12 12.31 0.53 -10.40
CA LYS A 12 11.84 -0.60 -11.22
C LYS A 12 12.97 -1.10 -12.11
N ASP A 13 13.39 -2.35 -11.91
CA ASP A 13 14.46 -2.98 -12.69
C ASP A 13 14.15 -4.46 -12.97
N GLN A 14 14.32 -4.86 -14.23
CA GLN A 14 13.99 -6.22 -14.69
C GLN A 14 14.91 -7.30 -14.10
N SER A 15 16.07 -6.93 -13.55
CA SER A 15 17.02 -7.89 -12.96
C SER A 15 16.51 -8.58 -11.70
N TYR A 16 15.54 -7.99 -10.99
CA TYR A 16 14.94 -8.55 -9.79
C TYR A 16 13.42 -8.82 -9.94
N ILE A 17 12.82 -8.46 -11.07
CA ILE A 17 11.42 -8.77 -11.36
C ILE A 17 11.33 -10.19 -11.92
N ILE A 18 10.54 -11.04 -11.26
CA ILE A 18 10.30 -12.43 -11.64
C ILE A 18 9.10 -12.51 -12.57
N SER A 19 8.01 -11.83 -12.23
CA SER A 19 6.81 -11.77 -13.04
C SER A 19 6.01 -10.49 -12.76
N GLU A 20 5.13 -10.15 -13.70
CA GLU A 20 4.20 -9.03 -13.57
C GLU A 20 2.75 -9.50 -13.79
N ASN A 21 1.86 -9.05 -12.93
CA ASN A 21 0.42 -9.08 -13.16
C ASN A 21 -0.05 -7.67 -13.52
N SER A 22 0.02 -7.38 -14.83
CA SER A 22 -0.25 -6.04 -15.39
C SER A 22 -1.68 -5.54 -15.13
N VAL A 23 -2.65 -6.44 -14.99
CA VAL A 23 -4.04 -6.08 -14.67
C VAL A 23 -4.15 -5.51 -13.26
N LEU A 24 -3.46 -6.12 -12.30
CA LEU A 24 -3.49 -5.71 -10.90
C LEU A 24 -2.39 -4.70 -10.54
N GLY A 25 -1.42 -4.49 -11.43
CA GLY A 25 -0.24 -3.65 -11.15
C GLY A 25 0.62 -4.22 -10.04
N ILE A 26 0.77 -5.54 -10.01
CA ILE A 26 1.53 -6.27 -8.98
C ILE A 26 2.75 -6.91 -9.65
N PHE A 27 3.90 -6.81 -9.01
CA PHE A 27 5.15 -7.43 -9.43
C PHE A 27 5.60 -8.46 -8.41
N GLN A 28 5.84 -9.67 -8.88
CA GLN A 28 6.59 -10.67 -8.12
C GLN A 28 8.08 -10.38 -8.29
N VAL A 29 8.79 -10.31 -7.18
CA VAL A 29 10.18 -9.87 -7.15
C VAL A 29 11.04 -10.80 -6.31
N ASP A 30 12.32 -10.88 -6.65
CA ASP A 30 13.34 -11.49 -5.79
C ASP A 30 13.46 -10.66 -4.50
N HIS A 31 13.07 -11.25 -3.37
CA HIS A 31 13.02 -10.55 -2.09
C HIS A 31 14.39 -10.05 -1.62
N GLU A 32 15.46 -10.82 -1.86
CA GLU A 32 16.82 -10.42 -1.48
C GLU A 32 17.43 -9.51 -2.55
N GLY A 33 17.11 -9.76 -3.82
CA GLY A 33 17.62 -9.00 -4.96
C GLY A 33 17.14 -7.54 -4.99
N LYS A 34 15.89 -7.28 -4.60
CA LYS A 34 15.26 -5.95 -4.68
C LYS A 34 15.94 -4.89 -3.81
N ASP A 35 16.58 -5.27 -2.70
CA ASP A 35 17.11 -4.31 -1.73
C ASP A 35 18.24 -3.45 -2.29
N LYS A 36 18.95 -3.93 -3.32
CA LYS A 36 19.97 -3.15 -4.05
C LYS A 36 19.38 -1.95 -4.80
N PHE A 37 18.06 -1.95 -5.05
CA PHE A 37 17.33 -0.94 -5.81
C PHE A 37 16.47 -0.04 -4.94
N ARG A 38 16.56 -0.18 -3.61
CA ARG A 38 15.78 0.61 -2.67
C ARG A 38 16.18 2.10 -2.69
N LEU A 39 15.17 2.96 -2.74
CA LEU A 39 15.31 4.41 -2.67
C LEU A 39 15.00 4.90 -1.24
N SER A 40 16.00 4.86 -0.37
CA SER A 40 15.82 5.13 1.07
C SER A 40 15.28 6.54 1.37
N ASN A 41 15.57 7.53 0.53
CA ASN A 41 15.09 8.92 0.71
C ASN A 41 13.57 9.06 0.53
N TYR A 42 12.92 8.07 -0.09
CA TYR A 42 11.48 8.05 -0.33
C TYR A 42 10.75 6.99 0.50
N SER A 43 11.47 6.23 1.32
CA SER A 43 10.90 5.22 2.21
C SER A 43 10.59 5.84 3.58
N LYS A 44 9.38 5.62 4.11
CA LYS A 44 8.93 6.28 5.34
C LYS A 44 8.09 5.36 6.23
N SER A 45 8.21 5.54 7.54
CA SER A 45 7.32 4.92 8.54
C SER A 45 6.18 5.85 8.89
N PHE A 46 4.97 5.34 8.83
CA PHE A 46 3.76 5.98 9.32
C PHE A 46 3.34 5.35 10.65
N TYR A 47 3.00 6.20 11.63
CA TYR A 47 2.46 5.74 12.90
C TYR A 47 0.94 5.54 12.76
N GLY A 48 0.45 4.35 13.06
CA GLY A 48 -0.90 3.93 12.69
C GLY A 48 -0.92 3.41 11.24
N GLY A 49 -1.52 2.24 11.03
CA GLY A 49 -1.78 1.73 9.68
C GLY A 49 -2.88 2.53 8.97
N ILE A 50 -3.38 1.99 7.87
CA ILE A 50 -4.52 2.61 7.15
C ILE A 50 -5.83 2.13 7.80
N ARG A 51 -6.19 2.66 8.97
CA ARG A 51 -7.34 2.19 9.77
C ARG A 51 -8.67 2.42 9.09
N SER A 52 -8.78 3.47 8.28
CA SER A 52 -9.97 3.72 7.48
C SER A 52 -10.31 2.55 6.55
N LEU A 53 -9.33 1.74 6.09
CA LEU A 53 -9.62 0.51 5.34
C LEU A 53 -10.35 -0.53 6.20
N ASP A 54 -9.99 -0.68 7.47
CA ASP A 54 -10.64 -1.60 8.40
C ASP A 54 -12.07 -1.15 8.69
N MET A 55 -12.29 0.16 8.86
CA MET A 55 -13.62 0.72 9.04
C MET A 55 -14.51 0.49 7.81
N LEU A 56 -13.94 0.64 6.61
CA LEU A 56 -14.65 0.41 5.35
C LEU A 56 -15.07 -1.05 5.12
N LYS A 57 -14.41 -2.04 5.75
CA LYS A 57 -14.80 -3.47 5.64
C LYS A 57 -16.24 -3.73 6.04
N PHE A 58 -16.78 -2.91 6.95
CA PHE A 58 -18.11 -3.09 7.53
C PHE A 58 -19.14 -2.07 7.01
N VAL A 59 -18.69 -1.11 6.20
CA VAL A 59 -19.57 -0.11 5.60
C VAL A 59 -20.16 -0.69 4.31
N ASN A 60 -21.49 -0.66 4.20
CA ASN A 60 -22.16 -0.96 2.94
C ASN A 60 -21.95 0.22 1.99
N LEU A 61 -20.86 0.17 1.21
CA LEU A 61 -20.51 1.17 0.20
C LEU A 61 -21.52 1.12 -0.95
N GLY A 62 -22.68 1.75 -0.76
CA GLY A 62 -23.69 1.96 -1.79
C GLY A 62 -23.04 2.44 -3.09
N TYR A 63 -23.18 1.62 -4.13
CA TYR A 63 -22.17 1.45 -5.18
C TYR A 63 -22.02 2.59 -6.19
N THR A 64 -20.79 3.06 -6.37
CA THR A 64 -20.18 3.19 -7.70
C THR A 64 -19.09 2.13 -7.83
N TYR A 65 -19.05 1.41 -8.96
CA TYR A 65 -18.08 0.32 -9.21
C TYR A 65 -16.62 0.77 -9.02
N GLU A 66 -16.33 2.02 -9.35
CA GLU A 66 -15.00 2.63 -9.27
C GLU A 66 -14.47 2.69 -7.83
N VAL A 67 -15.31 3.10 -6.87
CA VAL A 67 -14.94 3.18 -5.44
C VAL A 67 -14.64 1.80 -4.88
N TYR A 68 -15.40 0.78 -5.30
CA TYR A 68 -15.16 -0.60 -4.87
C TYR A 68 -13.85 -1.17 -5.45
N GLU A 69 -13.56 -0.90 -6.72
CA GLU A 69 -12.32 -1.35 -7.36
C GLU A 69 -11.08 -0.73 -6.69
N ASP A 70 -11.16 0.56 -6.34
CA ASP A 70 -10.10 1.30 -5.64
C ASP A 70 -9.88 0.80 -4.22
N TYR A 71 -10.96 0.59 -3.48
CA TYR A 71 -10.91 -0.05 -2.17
C TYR A 71 -10.25 -1.42 -2.24
N PHE A 72 -10.65 -2.27 -3.20
CA PHE A 72 -10.11 -3.61 -3.34
C PHE A 72 -8.60 -3.60 -3.62
N LYS A 73 -8.12 -2.70 -4.50
CA LYS A 73 -6.69 -2.54 -4.79
C LYS A 73 -5.90 -2.07 -3.58
N LEU A 74 -6.43 -1.09 -2.84
CA LEU A 74 -5.78 -0.59 -1.63
C LEU A 74 -5.78 -1.62 -0.51
N PHE A 75 -6.86 -2.40 -0.38
CA PHE A 75 -6.94 -3.54 0.53
C PHE A 75 -5.94 -4.64 0.14
N MET A 76 -5.81 -4.97 -1.14
CA MET A 76 -4.81 -5.92 -1.63
C MET A 76 -3.38 -5.43 -1.33
N PHE A 77 -3.09 -4.16 -1.58
CA PHE A 77 -1.82 -3.53 -1.24
C PHE A 77 -1.51 -3.70 0.25
N TYR A 78 -2.45 -3.35 1.12
CA TYR A 78 -2.29 -3.45 2.57
C TYR A 78 -2.12 -4.91 3.02
N ALA A 79 -3.03 -5.81 2.62
CA ALA A 79 -3.07 -7.19 3.08
C ALA A 79 -1.90 -8.06 2.57
N LEU A 80 -1.48 -7.87 1.32
CA LEU A 80 -0.38 -8.63 0.71
C LEU A 80 0.99 -8.07 1.07
N ALA A 81 1.06 -6.88 1.68
CA ALA A 81 2.31 -6.32 2.15
C ALA A 81 2.47 -6.41 3.68
N SER A 82 1.37 -6.50 4.44
CA SER A 82 1.40 -6.62 5.90
C SER A 82 1.49 -8.05 6.44
N GLY A 83 1.33 -9.08 5.60
CA GLY A 83 1.43 -10.48 6.04
C GLY A 83 0.30 -10.95 6.96
N ASP A 84 -0.69 -10.11 7.29
CA ASP A 84 -1.81 -10.43 8.18
C ASP A 84 -2.72 -11.57 7.67
N TYR A 85 -2.57 -11.96 6.39
CA TYR A 85 -3.30 -13.08 5.77
C TYR A 85 -2.42 -14.29 5.39
N GLY A 86 -1.23 -14.43 5.98
CA GLY A 86 -0.29 -15.53 5.73
C GLY A 86 0.94 -15.09 4.95
N GLU A 87 2.09 -15.71 5.23
CA GLU A 87 3.45 -15.33 4.80
C GLU A 87 3.53 -14.71 3.39
N THR A 88 3.89 -13.43 3.32
CA THR A 88 4.10 -12.67 2.07
C THR A 88 5.50 -12.86 1.48
N THR A 89 6.15 -13.93 1.91
CA THR A 89 7.33 -14.52 1.32
C THR A 89 6.99 -15.95 0.96
N THR A 90 6.58 -16.19 -0.27
CA THR A 90 6.33 -17.55 -0.74
C THR A 90 7.63 -18.12 -1.26
N THR A 91 7.98 -19.33 -0.86
CA THR A 91 9.12 -20.03 -1.47
C THR A 91 8.62 -20.72 -2.73
N VAL A 92 8.92 -20.16 -3.90
CA VAL A 92 8.66 -20.78 -5.21
C VAL A 92 9.96 -21.35 -5.73
N ASP A 93 10.01 -22.65 -5.99
CA ASP A 93 11.22 -23.35 -6.49
C ASP A 93 12.51 -23.06 -5.69
N GLY A 94 12.38 -22.85 -4.37
CA GLY A 94 13.50 -22.56 -3.47
C GLY A 94 13.94 -21.10 -3.38
N LYS A 95 13.21 -20.17 -4.01
CA LYS A 95 13.47 -18.72 -3.96
C LYS A 95 12.41 -17.98 -3.15
N VAL A 96 12.85 -17.01 -2.36
CA VAL A 96 11.96 -16.13 -1.58
C VAL A 96 11.45 -15.02 -2.49
N GLU A 97 10.16 -15.06 -2.80
CA GLU A 97 9.51 -14.03 -3.62
C GLU A 97 8.76 -13.03 -2.74
N GLY A 98 8.86 -11.74 -3.08
CA GLY A 98 8.05 -10.67 -2.51
C GLY A 98 7.09 -10.07 -3.53
N LEU A 99 6.20 -9.20 -3.06
CA LEU A 99 5.28 -8.43 -3.91
C LEU A 99 5.57 -6.94 -3.80
N LEU A 100 5.65 -6.28 -4.96
CA LEU A 100 5.66 -4.82 -5.07
C LEU A 100 4.51 -4.36 -5.97
N PHE A 101 4.13 -3.09 -5.86
CA PHE A 101 2.95 -2.54 -6.51
C PHE A 101 3.30 -1.32 -7.37
N GLU A 102 2.56 -1.15 -8.46
CA GLU A 102 2.54 0.07 -9.25
C GLU A 102 2.00 1.24 -8.41
N PRO A 103 2.77 2.32 -8.20
CA PRO A 103 2.33 3.44 -7.37
C PRO A 103 1.07 4.13 -7.91
N VAL A 104 0.88 4.19 -9.24
CA VAL A 104 -0.32 4.76 -9.87
C VAL A 104 -1.60 4.07 -9.40
N ARG A 105 -1.56 2.75 -9.20
CA ARG A 105 -2.73 1.97 -8.77
C ARG A 105 -3.08 2.28 -7.32
N VAL A 106 -2.07 2.38 -6.46
CA VAL A 106 -2.24 2.68 -5.03
C VAL A 106 -2.68 4.13 -4.84
N LEU A 107 -2.11 5.07 -5.60
CA LEU A 107 -2.45 6.50 -5.55
C LEU A 107 -3.94 6.74 -5.75
N ARG A 108 -4.54 6.11 -6.76
CA ARG A 108 -5.98 6.21 -7.03
C ARG A 108 -6.82 5.73 -5.83
N GLY A 109 -6.40 4.64 -5.19
CA GLY A 109 -7.02 4.15 -3.96
C GLY A 109 -6.94 5.13 -2.79
N ILE A 110 -5.77 5.74 -2.58
CA ILE A 110 -5.56 6.76 -1.55
C ILE A 110 -6.39 8.01 -1.80
N GLU A 111 -6.47 8.49 -3.04
CA GLU A 111 -7.29 9.65 -3.40
C GLU A 111 -8.78 9.40 -3.16
N SER A 112 -9.28 8.22 -3.57
CA SER A 112 -10.66 7.79 -3.28
C SER A 112 -10.91 7.70 -1.77
N LEU A 113 -9.95 7.16 -1.01
CA LEU A 113 -10.05 7.06 0.44
C LEU A 113 -10.12 8.43 1.13
N LEU A 114 -9.24 9.37 0.77
CA LEU A 114 -9.26 10.74 1.28
C LEU A 114 -10.60 11.45 0.99
N GLN A 115 -11.21 11.17 -0.16
CA GLN A 115 -12.52 11.72 -0.49
C GLN A 115 -13.65 11.12 0.34
N ILE A 116 -13.56 9.85 0.73
CA ILE A 116 -14.63 9.11 1.41
C ILE A 116 -14.56 9.30 2.93
N ILE A 117 -13.36 9.40 3.52
CA ILE A 117 -13.17 9.54 4.98
C ILE A 117 -13.98 10.71 5.55
N LYS A 118 -14.11 11.82 4.82
CA LYS A 118 -14.87 13.00 5.26
C LYS A 118 -16.36 12.73 5.51
N TYR A 119 -16.90 11.61 5.03
CA TYR A 119 -18.29 11.19 5.22
C TYR A 119 -18.47 10.19 6.36
N PHE A 120 -17.41 9.83 7.08
CA PHE A 120 -17.52 8.94 8.23
C PHE A 120 -18.25 9.62 9.39
N GLU A 121 -18.82 8.80 10.27
CA GLU A 121 -19.47 9.28 11.48
C GLU A 121 -18.46 9.96 12.43
N SER A 122 -18.96 10.88 13.25
CA SER A 122 -18.17 11.67 14.21
C SER A 122 -17.19 10.84 15.04
N ASP A 123 -17.62 9.68 15.55
CA ASP A 123 -16.78 8.88 16.44
C ASP A 123 -15.68 8.13 15.67
N ALA A 124 -15.94 7.67 14.45
CA ALA A 124 -14.91 7.13 13.56
C ALA A 124 -13.89 8.20 13.16
N LEU A 125 -14.35 9.42 12.86
CA LEU A 125 -13.45 10.54 12.54
C LEU A 125 -12.50 10.90 13.70
N LYS A 126 -12.94 10.81 14.95
CA LYS A 126 -12.08 11.01 16.13
C LYS A 126 -10.99 9.96 16.21
N GLU A 127 -11.34 8.69 16.01
CA GLU A 127 -10.36 7.59 16.00
C GLU A 127 -9.31 7.82 14.89
N LEU A 128 -9.72 8.18 13.68
CA LEU A 128 -8.78 8.51 12.59
C LEU A 128 -7.88 9.70 12.92
N GLN A 129 -8.38 10.70 13.65
CA GLN A 129 -7.60 11.85 14.11
C GLN A 129 -6.58 11.46 15.20
N GLU A 130 -6.93 10.56 16.12
CA GLU A 130 -6.01 10.07 17.15
C GLU A 130 -4.76 9.38 16.55
N TYR A 131 -4.90 8.79 15.36
CA TYR A 131 -3.81 8.14 14.63
C TYR A 131 -3.15 9.02 13.56
N ASN A 132 -3.49 10.32 13.46
CA ASN A 132 -3.01 11.22 12.40
C ASN A 132 -3.22 10.66 10.98
N GLU A 133 -4.28 9.89 10.75
CA GLU A 133 -4.40 9.12 9.50
C GLU A 133 -4.53 10.01 8.27
N LEU A 134 -5.22 11.14 8.37
CA LEU A 134 -5.33 12.08 7.25
C LEU A 134 -3.97 12.66 6.84
N GLU A 135 -3.13 13.01 7.81
CA GLU A 135 -1.77 13.51 7.54
C GLU A 135 -0.91 12.40 6.93
N ASN A 136 -0.97 11.18 7.49
CA ASN A 136 -0.25 10.02 6.95
C ASN A 136 -0.68 9.67 5.51
N LEU A 137 -1.97 9.77 5.18
CA LEU A 137 -2.49 9.50 3.85
C LEU A 137 -2.03 10.55 2.82
N GLU A 138 -1.99 11.82 3.20
CA GLU A 138 -1.44 12.89 2.34
C GLU A 138 0.08 12.74 2.15
N GLU A 139 0.82 12.40 3.20
CA GLU A 139 2.24 12.10 3.07
C GLU A 139 2.51 10.86 2.20
N LEU A 140 1.70 9.80 2.35
CA LEU A 140 1.77 8.62 1.48
C LEU A 140 1.49 9.00 0.02
N LYS A 141 0.50 9.86 -0.22
CA LYS A 141 0.21 10.39 -1.56
C LYS A 141 1.42 11.10 -2.16
N GLU A 142 2.15 11.91 -1.39
CA GLU A 142 3.38 12.56 -1.86
C GLU A 142 4.49 11.55 -2.22
N ILE A 143 4.65 10.48 -1.42
CA ILE A 143 5.61 9.41 -1.71
C ILE A 143 5.22 8.70 -3.02
N LEU A 144 3.94 8.39 -3.20
CA LEU A 144 3.43 7.73 -4.40
C LEU A 144 3.69 8.58 -5.65
N LEU A 145 3.41 9.88 -5.60
CA LEU A 145 3.68 10.79 -6.71
C LEU A 145 5.17 10.79 -7.10
N LYS A 146 6.07 10.87 -6.11
CA LYS A 146 7.52 10.78 -6.37
C LYS A 146 7.94 9.43 -6.95
N ALA A 147 7.36 8.34 -6.45
CA ALA A 147 7.64 7.00 -6.98
C ALA A 147 7.18 6.85 -8.45
N ILE A 148 6.09 7.51 -8.85
CA ILE A 148 5.64 7.57 -10.25
C ILE A 148 6.65 8.33 -11.11
N GLU A 149 7.12 9.49 -10.64
CA GLU A 149 8.10 10.31 -11.34
C GLU A 149 9.43 9.57 -11.58
N GLU A 150 9.82 8.72 -10.62
CA GLU A 150 11.06 7.94 -10.64
C GLU A 150 10.92 6.56 -11.32
N ASP A 151 9.78 6.25 -11.97
CA ASP A 151 9.47 4.92 -12.54
C ASP A 151 9.81 3.79 -11.55
N SER A 152 9.23 3.86 -10.36
CA SER A 152 9.54 2.99 -9.22
C SER A 152 8.34 2.14 -8.82
N LEU A 153 8.61 1.11 -8.03
CA LEU A 153 7.63 0.23 -7.40
C LEU A 153 7.60 0.49 -5.89
N ILE A 154 6.46 0.20 -5.25
CA ILE A 154 6.30 0.35 -3.81
C ILE A 154 5.98 -0.96 -3.11
N GLY A 155 6.49 -1.12 -1.90
CA GLY A 155 6.12 -2.20 -0.98
C GLY A 155 5.70 -1.64 0.38
N CYS A 156 5.07 -2.46 1.19
CA CYS A 156 4.98 -2.21 2.63
C CYS A 156 5.67 -3.29 3.43
N ALA A 157 6.11 -2.90 4.62
CA ALA A 157 6.48 -3.78 5.71
C ALA A 157 5.76 -3.32 6.98
N THR A 158 5.36 -4.26 7.83
CA THR A 158 4.91 -3.97 9.20
C THR A 158 6.09 -4.06 10.15
N ALA A 159 6.22 -3.09 11.05
CA ALA A 159 7.23 -3.05 12.12
C ALA A 159 6.59 -2.86 13.50
#